data_AF-J5GYB6-F1
#
_entry.id   AF-J5GYB6-F1
#
_cell.length_a   1.000
_cell.length_b   1.000
_cell.length_c   1.000
_cell.angle_alpha   90.00
_cell.angle_beta   90.00
_cell.angle_gamma   90.00
#
_symmetry.space_group_name_H-M   'P 1'
#
loop_
_entity.id
_entity.type
_entity.pdbx_description
1 polymer ?
#
loop_
_entity_poly.entity_id
_entity_poly.type
_entity_poly.pdbx_seq_one_letter_code
_entity_poly.pdbx_strand_id
1 'polypeptide(L)'
;MFEVKRYTTIESKIEKVIAELIQLNIKQSIKLANTLINWKQEIINIIKYKINNGYVEGYNNKIKVIKRVSFGLRNYERFRKLIYLRI
;
A
#
# COMPACT_ATOMS: atom_id res chain seq x y z
N MET A 1 -2.46 -27.88 6.87
CA MET A 1 -2.26 -28.15 5.43
C MET A 1 -2.83 -27.06 4.50
N PHE A 2 -3.91 -26.35 4.87
CA PHE A 2 -4.55 -25.33 4.01
C PHE A 2 -3.82 -23.98 3.89
N GLU A 3 -3.20 -23.46 4.97
CA GLU A 3 -2.52 -22.14 4.92
C GLU A 3 -1.23 -22.16 4.09
N VAL A 4 -0.46 -23.26 4.15
CA VAL A 4 0.81 -23.43 3.40
C VAL A 4 0.56 -23.46 1.89
N LYS A 5 -0.51 -24.13 1.43
CA LYS A 5 -0.89 -24.17 0.00
C LYS A 5 -1.28 -22.79 -0.54
N ARG A 6 -1.92 -21.95 0.29
CA ARG A 6 -2.36 -20.61 -0.12
C ARG A 6 -1.18 -19.66 -0.31
N TYR A 7 -0.17 -19.77 0.54
CA TYR A 7 1.06 -18.98 0.47
C TYR A 7 1.86 -19.26 -0.80
N THR A 8 2.15 -20.53 -1.10
CA THR A 8 2.91 -20.93 -2.29
C THR A 8 2.18 -20.56 -3.60
N THR A 9 0.85 -20.55 -3.56
CA THR A 9 0.02 -20.10 -4.70
C THR A 9 0.13 -18.59 -4.95
N ILE A 10 0.41 -17.79 -3.93
CA ILE A 10 0.49 -16.33 -4.05
C ILE A 10 1.89 -15.91 -4.46
N GLU A 11 2.91 -16.52 -3.89
CA GLU A 11 4.30 -16.31 -4.29
C GLU A 11 4.49 -16.58 -5.79
N SER A 12 4.02 -17.73 -6.27
CA SER A 12 4.06 -18.06 -7.70
C SER A 12 3.26 -17.10 -8.59
N LYS A 13 2.13 -16.56 -8.10
CA LYS A 13 1.37 -15.53 -8.83
C LYS A 13 2.13 -14.21 -8.93
N ILE A 14 2.78 -13.76 -7.85
CA ILE A 14 3.56 -12.52 -7.85
C ILE A 14 4.74 -12.65 -8.82
N GLU A 15 5.42 -13.80 -8.81
CA GLU A 15 6.54 -14.07 -9.73
C GLU A 15 6.08 -14.09 -11.19
N LYS A 16 4.91 -14.68 -11.47
CA LYS A 16 4.31 -14.65 -12.79
C LYS A 16 4.02 -13.21 -13.26
N VAL A 17 3.42 -12.39 -12.40
CA VAL A 17 3.12 -10.98 -12.72
C VAL A 17 4.41 -10.17 -12.97
N ILE A 18 5.45 -10.39 -12.17
CA ILE A 18 6.76 -9.73 -12.38
C ILE A 18 7.33 -10.12 -13.74
N ALA A 19 7.28 -11.40 -14.11
CA ALA A 19 7.75 -11.88 -15.40
C ALA A 19 6.98 -11.24 -16.57
N GLU A 20 5.64 -11.20 -16.49
CA GLU A 20 4.78 -10.55 -17.49
C GLU A 20 5.11 -9.06 -17.62
N LEU A 21 5.31 -8.35 -16.51
CA LEU A 21 5.66 -6.92 -16.51
C LEU A 21 7.01 -6.61 -17.16
N ILE A 22 7.99 -7.50 -16.99
CA ILE A 22 9.31 -7.38 -17.63
C ILE A 22 9.18 -7.67 -19.13
N GLN A 23 8.40 -8.68 -19.52
CA GLN A 23 8.19 -9.06 -20.92
C GLN A 23 7.53 -7.96 -21.76
N LEU A 24 6.67 -7.15 -21.15
CA LEU A 24 6.04 -6.01 -21.86
C LEU A 24 7.07 -4.99 -22.38
N ASN A 25 8.29 -4.97 -21.83
CA ASN A 25 9.39 -4.08 -22.25
C ASN A 25 9.03 -2.57 -22.29
N ILE A 26 8.03 -2.18 -21.50
CA ILE A 26 7.64 -0.79 -21.32
C ILE A 26 8.37 -0.25 -20.09
N LYS A 27 8.98 0.93 -20.20
CA LYS A 27 9.77 1.55 -19.11
C LYS A 27 8.99 1.61 -17.79
N GLN A 28 7.72 1.98 -17.84
CA GLN A 28 6.83 2.04 -16.67
C GLN A 28 6.59 0.65 -16.07
N SER A 29 6.39 -0.37 -16.91
CA SER A 29 6.19 -1.76 -16.47
C SER A 29 7.45 -2.34 -15.84
N ILE A 30 8.64 -2.09 -16.42
CA ILE A 30 9.92 -2.51 -15.83
C ILE A 30 10.13 -1.84 -14.46
N LYS A 31 9.81 -0.55 -14.33
CA LYS A 31 9.89 0.15 -13.05
C LYS A 31 8.94 -0.46 -12.00
N LEU A 32 7.73 -0.83 -12.41
CA LEU A 32 6.77 -1.50 -11.53
C LEU A 32 7.27 -2.90 -11.13
N ALA A 33 7.80 -3.67 -12.07
CA ALA A 33 8.40 -4.98 -11.80
C ALA A 33 9.53 -4.88 -10.77
N ASN A 34 10.46 -3.95 -10.95
CA ASN A 34 11.54 -3.69 -9.99
C ASN A 34 11.01 -3.32 -8.60
N THR A 35 9.92 -2.54 -8.55
CA THR A 35 9.27 -2.20 -7.28
C THR A 35 8.69 -3.45 -6.62
N LEU A 36 7.97 -4.29 -7.37
CA LEU A 36 7.41 -5.54 -6.84
C LEU A 36 8.49 -6.52 -6.38
N ILE A 37 9.63 -6.58 -7.08
CA ILE A 37 10.79 -7.38 -6.67
C ILE A 37 11.32 -6.89 -5.32
N ASN A 38 11.54 -5.57 -5.17
CA ASN A 38 12.09 -4.98 -3.95
C ASN A 38 11.19 -5.17 -2.72
N TRP A 39 9.87 -5.22 -2.92
CA TRP A 39 8.87 -5.33 -1.84
C TRP A 39 8.21 -6.72 -1.76
N LYS A 40 8.74 -7.72 -2.48
CA LYS A 40 8.12 -9.04 -2.61
C LYS A 40 7.90 -9.69 -1.25
N GLN A 41 8.90 -9.62 -0.38
CA GLN A 41 8.88 -10.28 0.93
C GLN A 41 7.82 -9.66 1.85
N GLU A 42 7.70 -8.33 1.85
CA GLU A 42 6.74 -7.58 2.65
C GLU A 42 5.30 -7.87 2.20
N ILE A 43 5.06 -7.88 0.88
CA ILE A 43 3.75 -8.22 0.30
C ILE A 43 3.32 -9.63 0.74
N ILE A 44 4.24 -10.58 0.67
CA ILE A 44 4.02 -11.96 1.10
C ILE A 44 3.75 -12.02 2.62
N ASN A 45 4.51 -11.27 3.42
CA ASN A 45 4.37 -11.21 4.87
C ASN A 45 3.01 -10.63 5.29
N ILE A 46 2.51 -9.59 4.61
CA ILE A 46 1.19 -9.00 4.88
C ILE A 46 0.10 -10.08 4.81
N ILE A 47 0.17 -10.96 3.81
CA ILE A 47 -0.80 -12.03 3.61
C ILE A 47 -0.61 -13.15 4.64
N LYS A 48 0.63 -13.54 4.91
CA LYS A 48 0.97 -14.57 5.91
C LYS A 48 0.46 -14.20 7.30
N TYR A 49 0.72 -12.95 7.72
CA TYR A 49 0.35 -12.45 9.04
C TYR A 49 -1.01 -11.76 9.07
N LYS A 50 -1.74 -11.75 7.96
CA LYS A 50 -3.08 -11.12 7.81
C LYS A 50 -3.08 -9.66 8.29
N ILE A 51 -2.00 -8.93 8.01
CA ILE A 51 -1.87 -7.51 8.34
C ILE A 51 -2.83 -6.73 7.44
N ASN A 52 -3.59 -5.80 8.02
CA ASN A 52 -4.46 -4.92 7.27
C ASN A 52 -3.92 -3.48 7.29
N ASN A 53 -4.11 -2.76 6.18
CA ASN A 53 -3.82 -1.33 6.08
C ASN A 53 -5.05 -0.46 6.34
N GLY A 54 -6.20 -1.07 6.67
CA GLY A 54 -7.49 -0.38 6.73
C GLY A 54 -7.54 0.72 7.78
N TYR A 55 -6.89 0.51 8.93
CA TYR A 55 -6.78 1.54 9.97
C TYR A 55 -5.99 2.79 9.50
N VAL A 56 -4.84 2.56 8.86
CA VAL A 56 -3.99 3.63 8.30
C VAL A 56 -4.71 4.36 7.16
N GLU A 57 -5.40 3.61 6.28
CA GLU A 57 -6.23 4.18 5.21
C GLU A 57 -7.37 5.03 5.76
N GLY A 58 -8.02 4.59 6.83
CA GLY A 58 -9.05 5.34 7.55
C GLY A 58 -8.54 6.70 8.01
N TYR A 59 -7.37 6.73 8.64
CA TYR A 59 -6.75 7.99 9.05
C TYR A 59 -6.36 8.87 7.86
N ASN A 60 -5.74 8.30 6.83
CA ASN A 60 -5.39 9.05 5.63
C ASN A 60 -6.62 9.69 4.98
N ASN A 61 -7.76 8.99 4.96
CA ASN A 61 -9.02 9.53 4.46
C ASN A 61 -9.57 10.65 5.35
N LYS A 62 -9.53 10.48 6.67
CA LYS A 62 -9.96 11.52 7.63
C LYS A 62 -9.13 12.79 7.48
N ILE A 63 -7.81 12.65 7.38
CA ILE A 63 -6.87 13.75 7.12
C ILE A 63 -7.19 14.43 5.78
N LYS A 64 -7.42 13.67 4.70
CA LYS A 64 -7.80 14.22 3.40
C LYS A 64 -9.12 14.99 3.45
N VAL A 65 -10.10 14.50 4.20
CA VAL A 65 -11.38 15.21 4.42
C VAL A 65 -11.12 16.52 5.17
N ILE A 66 -10.37 16.51 6.28
CA ILE A 66 -10.01 17.71 7.04
C ILE A 66 -9.33 18.73 6.11
N LYS A 67 -8.35 18.32 5.30
CA LYS A 67 -7.68 19.20 4.33
C LYS A 67 -8.66 19.84 3.34
N ARG A 68 -9.58 19.06 2.76
CA ARG A 68 -10.57 19.56 1.77
C ARG A 68 -11.54 20.57 2.37
N VAL A 69 -12.04 20.35 3.59
CA VAL A 69 -13.02 21.25 4.23
C VAL A 69 -12.39 22.49 4.87
N SER A 70 -11.06 22.57 4.95
CA SER A 70 -10.38 23.66 5.66
C SER A 70 -10.16 24.93 4.81
N PHE A 71 -10.49 24.92 3.52
CA PHE A 71 -10.37 26.08 2.60
C PHE A 71 -9.03 26.85 2.71
N GLY A 72 -7.93 26.12 2.89
CA GLY A 72 -6.58 26.68 3.07
C GLY A 72 -6.08 26.58 4.51
N LEU A 73 -4.99 25.85 4.71
CA LEU A 73 -4.34 25.68 6.01
C LEU A 73 -3.21 26.70 6.16
N ARG A 74 -3.52 27.90 6.66
CA ARG A 74 -2.52 28.96 6.89
C ARG A 74 -1.58 28.69 8.08
N ASN A 75 -2.01 27.83 9.01
CA ASN A 75 -1.26 27.51 10.23
C ASN A 75 -1.20 25.98 10.42
N TYR A 76 0.00 25.43 10.33
CA TYR A 76 0.25 24.00 10.46
C TYR A 76 -0.06 23.46 11.85
N GLU A 77 0.21 24.21 12.92
CA GLU A 77 -0.10 23.77 14.29
C GLU A 77 -1.60 23.61 14.51
N ARG A 78 -2.42 24.49 13.92
CA ARG A 78 -3.88 24.34 13.97
C ARG A 78 -4.34 23.09 13.22
N PHE A 79 -3.73 22.80 12.07
CA PHE A 79 -4.01 21.58 11.32
C PHE A 79 -3.64 20.33 12.12
N ARG A 80 -2.47 20.33 12.76
CA ARG A 80 -1.98 19.22 13.59
C ARG A 80 -2.91 18.97 14.78
N LYS A 81 -3.34 20.03 15.49
CA LYS A 81 -4.32 19.94 16.58
C LYS A 81 -5.66 19.39 16.10
N LEU A 82 -6.15 19.83 14.93
CA LEU A 82 -7.40 19.31 14.35
C LEU A 82 -7.29 17.84 13.96
N ILE A 83 -6.13 17.39 13.48
CA ILE A 83 -5.86 15.98 13.23
C ILE A 83 -5.98 15.21 14.55
N TYR A 84 -5.22 15.57 15.60
CA TYR A 84 -5.26 14.86 16.88
C TYR A 84 -6.63 14.84 17.56
N LEU A 85 -7.43 15.90 17.39
CA LEU A 85 -8.79 15.95 17.95
C LEU A 85 -9.79 15.08 17.18
N ARG A 86 -9.54 14.86 15.88
CA ARG A 86 -10.50 14.20 15.00
C ARG A 86 -10.11 12.78 14.65
N ILE A 87 -8.84 12.39 14.70
CA ILE A 87 -8.35 11.01 14.55
C ILE A 87 -8.69 10.26 15.82
#